data_AF-A0A0M2CQE7-F1
#
_entry.id   AF-A0A0M2CQE7-F1
#
_cell.length_a   1.000
_cell.length_b   1.000
_cell.length_c   1.000
_cell.angle_alpha   90.00
_cell.angle_beta   90.00
_cell.angle_gamma   90.00
#
_symmetry.space_group_name_H-M   'P 1'
#
loop_
_entity.id
_entity.type
_entity.pdbx_description
1 polymer ?
#
loop_
_entity_poly.entity_id
_entity_poly.type
_entity_poly.pdbx_seq_one_letter_code
_entity_poly.pdbx_strand_id
1 'polypeptide(L)'
;MLMPAPITVRMFNEHGCPWPFFGPESLMSQEEFPLPAELTEQVLAWTSDFARHYDEERGWPSAQAYEASRQEGRRLAAEVQTAVGDEVRIQLEHWERMVDGQEAAAQTS
;
A
#
# COMPACT_ATOMS: atom_id res chain seq x y z
N MET A 1 22.68 -23.92 7.61
CA MET A 1 21.81 -23.07 8.44
C MET A 1 20.65 -22.65 7.57
N LEU A 2 19.42 -23.00 7.93
CA LEU A 2 18.23 -22.53 7.23
C LEU A 2 18.00 -21.10 7.73
N MET A 3 18.13 -20.09 6.87
CA MET A 3 17.67 -18.75 7.24
C MET A 3 16.14 -18.83 7.38
N PRO A 4 15.54 -18.26 8.44
CA PRO A 4 14.09 -18.22 8.53
C PRO A 4 13.53 -17.54 7.29
N ALA A 5 12.39 -18.01 6.79
CA ALA A 5 11.72 -17.37 5.67
C ALA A 5 11.40 -15.92 6.05
N PRO A 6 11.54 -14.95 5.12
CA PRO A 6 11.26 -13.55 5.42
C PRO A 6 9.81 -13.37 5.83
N ILE A 7 9.58 -12.47 6.79
CA ILE A 7 8.23 -12.11 7.23
C ILE A 7 7.55 -11.36 6.10
N THR A 8 6.37 -11.78 5.67
CA THR A 8 5.60 -11.05 4.65
C THR A 8 4.78 -9.96 5.33
N VAL A 9 4.98 -8.72 4.89
CA VAL A 9 4.19 -7.55 5.29
C VAL A 9 3.38 -7.10 4.08
N ARG A 10 2.07 -7.08 4.23
CA ARG A 10 1.13 -6.60 3.22
C ARG A 10 1.02 -5.09 3.33
N MET A 11 1.06 -4.41 2.19
CA MET A 11 0.91 -2.96 2.08
C MET A 11 -0.33 -2.66 1.24
N PHE A 12 -1.35 -2.00 1.80
CA PHE A 12 -2.55 -1.58 1.08
C PHE A 12 -3.28 -0.47 1.84
N ASN A 13 -3.98 0.44 1.15
CA ASN A 13 -4.78 1.44 1.86
C ASN A 13 -6.05 0.81 2.41
N GLU A 14 -6.45 1.29 3.58
CA GLU A 14 -7.64 0.88 4.29
C GLU A 14 -8.31 2.14 4.84
N HIS A 15 -9.65 2.20 4.77
CA HIS A 15 -10.36 3.39 5.21
C HIS A 15 -10.16 3.63 6.71
N GLY A 16 -9.79 4.87 7.06
CA GLY A 16 -9.49 5.26 8.43
C GLY A 16 -8.17 4.71 8.98
N CYS A 17 -7.37 4.02 8.17
CA CYS A 17 -6.05 3.52 8.56
C CYS A 17 -4.94 4.34 7.88
N PRO A 18 -4.31 5.29 8.58
CA PRO A 18 -3.23 6.08 8.00
C PRO A 18 -1.95 5.27 7.76
N TRP A 19 -1.78 4.14 8.46
CA TRP A 19 -0.59 3.31 8.39
C TRP A 19 -0.88 1.99 7.66
N PRO A 20 -0.52 1.86 6.38
CA PRO A 20 -1.03 0.80 5.52
C PRO A 20 -0.20 -0.49 5.59
N PHE A 21 0.35 -0.86 6.76
CA PHE A 21 1.22 -2.04 6.92
C PHE A 21 0.59 -3.10 7.79
N PHE A 22 0.41 -4.28 7.22
CA PHE A 22 -0.25 -5.42 7.86
C PHE A 22 0.71 -6.61 7.89
N GLY A 23 1.05 -7.04 9.11
CA GLY A 23 1.79 -8.26 9.32
C GLY A 23 0.94 -9.50 9.04
N PRO A 24 1.49 -10.70 9.30
CA PRO A 24 0.78 -11.96 9.08
C PRO A 24 -0.51 -12.09 9.89
N GLU A 25 -0.56 -11.50 11.09
CA GLU A 25 -1.69 -11.65 12.02
C GLU A 25 -2.59 -10.41 12.10
N SER A 26 -2.04 -9.20 11.95
CA SER A 26 -2.82 -7.96 12.12
C SER A 26 -2.13 -6.73 11.53
N LEU A 27 -2.84 -5.59 11.58
CA LEU A 27 -2.27 -4.25 11.39
C LEU A 27 -1.07 -4.07 12.31
N MET A 28 0.02 -3.53 11.76
CA MET A 28 1.20 -3.14 12.51
C MET A 28 1.12 -1.67 12.90
N SER A 29 1.66 -1.32 14.05
CA SER A 29 1.90 0.07 14.43
C SER A 29 3.20 0.62 13.83
N GLN A 30 3.39 1.94 13.87
CA GLN A 30 4.66 2.57 13.49
C GLN A 30 5.82 2.16 14.41
N GLU A 31 5.53 1.76 15.64
CA GLU A 31 6.55 1.26 16.59
C GLU A 31 7.00 -0.15 16.23
N GLU A 32 6.07 -1.00 15.76
CA GLU A 32 6.37 -2.36 15.30
C GLU A 32 7.01 -2.40 13.91
N PHE A 33 6.72 -1.40 13.08
CA PHE A 33 7.27 -1.26 11.74
C PHE A 33 7.83 0.14 11.51
N PRO A 34 8.98 0.49 12.11
CA PRO A 34 9.54 1.82 12.00
C PRO A 34 10.16 2.03 10.61
N LEU A 35 9.77 3.13 9.95
CA LEU A 35 10.37 3.59 8.71
C LEU A 35 11.13 4.90 8.90
N PRO A 36 12.11 5.20 8.03
CA PRO A 36 12.70 6.54 7.96
C PRO A 36 11.62 7.61 7.89
N ALA A 37 11.82 8.73 8.60
CA ALA A 37 10.80 9.78 8.72
C ALA A 37 10.26 10.26 7.36
N GLU A 38 11.14 10.40 6.37
CA GLU A 38 10.77 10.79 5.00
C GLU A 38 9.86 9.76 4.32
N LEU A 39 10.08 8.47 4.53
CA LEU A 39 9.20 7.41 4.00
C LEU A 39 7.88 7.35 4.75
N THR A 40 7.92 7.52 6.06
CA THR A 40 6.72 7.63 6.89
C THR A 40 5.81 8.75 6.39
N GLU A 41 6.35 9.95 6.16
CA GLU A 41 5.58 11.08 5.63
C GLU A 41 4.99 10.80 4.24
N GLN A 42 5.76 10.18 3.33
CA GLN A 42 5.27 9.84 2.00
C GLN A 42 4.17 8.77 2.03
N VAL A 43 4.30 7.75 2.88
CA VAL A 43 3.26 6.73 3.06
C VAL A 43 1.98 7.34 3.64
N LEU A 44 2.10 8.23 4.63
CA LEU A 44 0.96 8.95 5.20
C LEU A 44 0.29 9.88 4.17
N ALA A 45 1.07 10.51 3.29
CA ALA A 45 0.53 11.32 2.21
C ALA A 45 -0.25 10.46 1.21
N TRP A 46 0.31 9.30 0.82
CA TRP A 46 -0.35 8.36 -0.08
C TRP A 46 -1.69 7.83 0.48
N THR A 47 -1.73 7.43 1.75
CA THR A 47 -2.98 6.99 2.39
C THR A 47 -3.99 8.13 2.56
N SER A 48 -3.51 9.36 2.81
CA SER A 48 -4.37 10.54 2.86
C SER A 48 -4.97 10.90 1.50
N ASP A 49 -4.22 10.72 0.41
CA ASP A 49 -4.70 10.95 -0.95
C ASP A 49 -5.75 9.90 -1.34
N PHE A 50 -5.52 8.63 -0.97
CA PHE A 50 -6.54 7.60 -1.07
C PHE A 50 -7.82 8.00 -0.32
N ALA A 51 -7.73 8.34 0.96
CA ALA A 51 -8.90 8.71 1.77
C ALA A 51 -9.64 9.95 1.26
N ARG A 52 -8.96 10.84 0.53
CA ARG A 52 -9.56 12.04 -0.08
C ARG A 52 -10.27 11.74 -1.40
N HIS A 53 -9.74 10.82 -2.20
CA HIS A 53 -10.16 10.64 -3.59
C HIS A 53 -10.96 9.36 -3.83
N TYR A 54 -10.69 8.29 -3.08
CA TYR A 54 -11.40 7.02 -3.22
C TYR A 54 -12.70 7.05 -2.42
N ASP A 55 -13.78 6.67 -3.09
CA ASP A 55 -15.12 6.54 -2.50
C ASP A 55 -15.48 5.05 -2.42
N GLU A 56 -15.99 4.58 -1.28
CA GLU A 56 -16.32 3.15 -1.11
C GLU A 56 -17.43 2.67 -2.07
N GLU A 57 -18.35 3.56 -2.49
CA GLU A 57 -19.45 3.21 -3.39
C GLU A 57 -19.06 3.33 -4.87
N ARG A 58 -18.23 4.33 -5.21
CA ARG A 58 -17.90 4.67 -6.61
C ARG A 58 -16.48 4.30 -7.02
N GLY A 59 -15.60 3.98 -6.07
CA GLY A 59 -14.19 3.75 -6.29
C GLY A 59 -13.41 5.03 -6.62
N TRP A 60 -12.38 4.90 -7.45
CA TRP A 60 -11.60 6.05 -7.92
C TRP A 60 -12.40 6.93 -8.88
N PRO A 61 -12.22 8.27 -8.85
CA PRO A 61 -12.99 9.20 -9.68
C PRO A 61 -12.58 9.15 -11.16
N SER A 62 -11.43 8.55 -11.48
CA SER A 62 -10.96 8.34 -12.84
C SER A 62 -9.90 7.25 -12.89
N ALA A 63 -9.70 6.65 -14.07
CA ALA A 63 -8.64 5.69 -14.30
C ALA A 63 -7.24 6.30 -14.11
N GLN A 64 -7.11 7.61 -14.37
CA GLN A 64 -5.86 8.34 -14.13
C GLN A 64 -5.55 8.45 -12.64
N ALA A 65 -6.54 8.75 -11.79
CA ALA A 65 -6.36 8.80 -10.34
C ALA A 65 -6.01 7.42 -9.76
N TYR A 66 -6.69 6.37 -10.24
CA TYR A 66 -6.35 4.99 -9.91
C TYR A 66 -4.90 4.65 -10.26
N GLU A 67 -4.48 4.90 -11.50
CA GLU A 67 -3.13 4.55 -11.94
C GLU A 67 -2.06 5.40 -11.25
N ALA A 68 -2.33 6.68 -10.96
CA ALA A 68 -1.42 7.53 -10.19
C ALA A 68 -1.20 6.99 -8.76
N SER A 69 -2.28 6.66 -8.04
CA SER A 69 -2.19 6.04 -6.72
C SER A 69 -1.47 4.70 -6.76
N ARG A 70 -1.74 3.89 -7.79
CA ARG A 70 -1.10 2.58 -7.97
C ARG A 70 0.40 2.71 -8.23
N GLN A 71 0.81 3.65 -9.07
CA GLN A 71 2.23 3.91 -9.35
C GLN A 71 2.96 4.41 -8.11
N GLU A 72 2.31 5.30 -7.35
CA GLU A 72 2.87 5.79 -6.10
C GLU A 72 3.03 4.68 -5.05
N GLY A 73 1.99 3.86 -4.86
CA GLY A 73 2.07 2.70 -3.97
C GLY A 73 3.20 1.74 -4.36
N ARG A 74 3.43 1.52 -5.67
CA ARG A 74 4.55 0.68 -6.17
C ARG A 74 5.91 1.28 -5.87
N ARG A 75 6.05 2.59 -6.06
CA ARG A 75 7.29 3.32 -5.74
C ARG A 75 7.58 3.19 -4.24
N LEU A 76 6.59 3.46 -3.39
CA LEU A 76 6.72 3.38 -1.94
C LEU A 76 7.02 1.95 -1.48
N ALA A 77 6.34 0.94 -2.02
CA ALA A 77 6.63 -0.45 -1.67
C ALA A 77 8.08 -0.86 -1.98
N ALA A 78 8.65 -0.37 -3.09
CA ALA A 78 10.05 -0.63 -3.45
C ALA A 78 11.03 0.10 -2.51
N GLU A 79 10.73 1.34 -2.14
CA GLU A 79 11.54 2.11 -1.19
C GLU A 79 11.49 1.52 0.22
N VAL A 80 10.30 1.11 0.66
CA VAL A 80 10.09 0.42 1.94
C VAL A 80 10.84 -0.91 1.93
N GLN A 81 10.72 -1.71 0.86
CA GLN A 81 11.45 -2.98 0.73
C GLN A 81 12.96 -2.78 0.83
N THR A 82 13.48 -1.68 0.27
CA THR A 82 14.90 -1.32 0.37
C THR A 82 15.27 -0.93 1.79
N ALA A 83 14.39 -0.21 2.50
CA ALA A 83 14.62 0.25 3.86
C ALA A 83 14.61 -0.88 4.90
N VAL A 84 13.73 -1.87 4.74
CA VAL A 84 13.58 -2.99 5.70
C VAL A 84 14.49 -4.18 5.40
N GLY A 85 15.13 -4.19 4.22
CA GLY A 85 16.04 -5.25 3.81
C GLY A 85 15.36 -6.59 3.52
N ASP A 86 16.16 -7.64 3.35
CA ASP A 86 15.69 -8.95 2.86
C ASP A 86 15.03 -9.83 3.93
N GLU A 87 15.04 -9.41 5.21
CA GLU A 87 14.39 -10.13 6.31
C GLU A 87 12.86 -9.96 6.28
N VAL A 88 12.38 -8.90 5.62
CA VAL A 88 10.97 -8.61 5.44
C VAL A 88 10.66 -8.55 3.95
N ARG A 89 9.54 -9.16 3.54
CA ARG A 89 9.03 -9.07 2.18
C ARG A 89 7.82 -8.16 2.14
N ILE A 90 7.91 -7.06 1.41
CA ILE A 90 6.80 -6.14 1.19
C ILE A 90 5.96 -6.64 0.02
N GLN A 91 4.68 -6.87 0.28
CA GLN A 91 3.69 -7.25 -0.70
C GLN A 91 2.64 -6.15 -0.84
N LEU A 92 2.75 -5.36 -1.91
CA LEU A 92 1.75 -4.36 -2.25
C LEU A 92 0.50 -5.02 -2.80
N GLU A 93 -0.65 -4.74 -2.19
CA GLU A 93 -1.95 -5.23 -2.63
C GLU A 93 -2.82 -4.10 -3.12
N HIS A 94 -3.32 -4.24 -4.34
CA HIS A 94 -4.22 -3.28 -4.97
C HIS A 94 -5.61 -3.89 -5.09
N TRP A 95 -6.36 -3.88 -4.00
CA TRP A 95 -7.74 -4.36 -3.97
C TRP A 95 -8.73 -3.35 -4.56
N GLU A 96 -8.38 -2.06 -4.55
CA GLU A 96 -9.14 -0.87 -5.00
C GLU A 96 -9.33 -0.80 -6.53
N ARG A 97 -9.84 -1.86 -7.13
CA ARG A 97 -9.95 -1.99 -8.59
C ARG A 97 -11.17 -1.27 -9.15
N MET A 98 -11.95 -0.56 -8.35
CA MET A 98 -13.15 0.15 -8.82
C MET A 98 -12.80 1.57 -9.30
N VAL A 99 -13.31 1.95 -10.46
CA VAL A 99 -13.17 3.28 -11.08
C VAL A 99 -14.53 3.71 -11.63
N ASP A 100 -15.06 4.83 -11.15
CA ASP A 100 -16.36 5.40 -11.55
C ASP A 100 -17.51 4.37 -11.59
N GLY A 101 -17.58 3.50 -10.58
CA GLY A 101 -18.58 2.44 -10.46
C GLY A 101 -18.37 1.24 -11.39
N GLN A 102 -17.25 1.18 -12.12
CA GLN A 102 -16.88 0.03 -12.96
C GLN A 102 -15.59 -0.61 -12.44
N GLU A 103 -15.49 -1.94 -12.52
CA GLU A 103 -14.22 -2.61 -12.23
C GLU A 103 -13.21 -2.21 -13.32
N ALA A 104 -12.12 -1.54 -12.92
CA ALA A 104 -11.01 -1.21 -13.78
C ALA A 104 -10.57 -2.48 -14.49
N ALA A 105 -10.57 -2.43 -15.82
CA ALA A 105 -10.19 -3.58 -16.63
C ALA A 105 -8.85 -4.11 -16.12
N ALA A 106 -8.85 -5.35 -15.61
CA ALA A 106 -7.65 -6.09 -15.36
C ALA A 106 -6.89 -6.11 -16.70
N GLN A 107 -5.87 -5.27 -16.83
CA GLN A 107 -4.97 -5.33 -17.97
C GLN A 107 -4.15 -6.59 -17.78
N THR A 108 -4.74 -7.72 -18.16
CA THR A 108 -4.06 -8.97 -18.41
C THR A 108 -3.05 -8.67 -19.51
N SER A 109 -1.76 -8.63 -19.15
CA SER A 109 -0.68 -8.85 -20.12
C SER A 109 -0.85 -10.20 -20.79
#